data_AF-A0A813RGI8-F1
#
_entry.id   AF-A0A813RGI8-F1
#
_cell.length_a   1.000
_cell.length_b   1.000
_cell.length_c   1.000
_cell.angle_alpha   90.00
_cell.angle_beta   90.00
_cell.angle_gamma   90.00
#
_symmetry.space_group_name_H-M   'P 1'
#
loop_
_entity.id
_entity.type
_entity.pdbx_description
1 polymer ?
#
loop_
_entity_poly.entity_id
_entity_poly.type
_entity_poly.pdbx_seq_one_letter_code
_entity_poly.pdbx_strand_id
1 'polypeptide(L)'
;MGLTATQMSLCFQSYWYMWLTNGLAGLIFIGINIGVAAFFLRKFQLKKQASAYERTPQVADSSKRPFSASEIQTYEDPYADPYAGNISRASSRKSPMYPGASEDNEEFTESTLKLLNGYRARHSAEPLTVNEQLCEIAQRWAEQMARTGKLEHSPAEMRNFGRQTLGENFGASFQAELTGDKMVRKWMKESKRYMYGFDGRKDTENFTQSVWQGSREIGVGRARSEDGNWWYGVVVFDPPGNIPNQYSNNVLLPKE
;
A
#
# COMPACT_ATOMS: atom_id res chain seq x y z
N MET A 1 -44.32 11.91 -63.73
CA MET A 1 -42.87 12.01 -63.50
C MET A 1 -42.48 10.91 -62.53
N GLY A 2 -41.92 9.80 -63.02
CA GLY A 2 -41.52 8.66 -62.20
C GLY A 2 -40.07 8.80 -61.74
N LEU A 3 -39.78 8.42 -60.49
CA LEU A 3 -38.43 8.35 -59.97
C LEU A 3 -37.61 7.31 -60.77
N THR A 4 -36.38 7.66 -61.11
CA THR A 4 -35.48 6.74 -61.82
C THR A 4 -35.05 5.59 -60.89
N ALA A 5 -34.71 4.42 -61.45
CA ALA A 5 -34.28 3.26 -60.67
C ALA A 5 -33.14 3.57 -59.68
N THR A 6 -32.23 4.47 -60.06
CA THR A 6 -31.13 4.96 -59.23
C THR A 6 -31.62 5.76 -58.02
N GLN A 7 -32.66 6.59 -58.18
CA GLN A 7 -33.25 7.36 -57.08
C GLN A 7 -33.99 6.45 -56.08
N MET A 8 -34.63 5.38 -56.55
CA MET A 8 -35.24 4.39 -55.66
C MET A 8 -34.18 3.62 -54.87
N SER A 9 -33.08 3.19 -55.52
CA SER A 9 -31.97 2.48 -54.85
C SER A 9 -31.32 3.30 -53.74
N LEU A 10 -31.04 4.59 -53.99
CA LEU A 10 -30.47 5.50 -52.97
C LEU A 10 -31.42 5.71 -51.78
N CYS A 11 -32.74 5.74 -52.04
CA CYS A 11 -33.75 5.87 -50.99
C CYS A 11 -33.80 4.61 -50.11
N PHE A 12 -33.75 3.41 -50.71
CA PHE A 12 -33.68 2.15 -49.97
C PHE A 12 -32.37 2.03 -49.17
N GLN A 13 -31.25 2.44 -49.74
CA GLN A 13 -29.96 2.40 -49.06
C GLN A 13 -29.94 3.36 -47.85
N SER A 14 -30.48 4.57 -48.01
CA SER A 14 -30.60 5.55 -46.91
C SER A 14 -31.54 5.06 -45.81
N TYR A 15 -32.67 4.46 -46.18
CA TYR A 15 -33.61 3.87 -45.23
C TYR A 15 -33.00 2.69 -44.46
N TRP A 16 -32.22 1.84 -45.15
CA TRP A 16 -31.49 0.74 -44.55
C TRP A 16 -30.42 1.22 -43.55
N TYR A 17 -29.63 2.23 -43.90
CA TYR A 17 -28.63 2.83 -43.01
C TYR A 17 -29.26 3.48 -41.77
N MET A 18 -30.42 4.14 -41.93
CA MET A 18 -31.13 4.75 -40.81
C MET A 18 -31.69 3.70 -39.84
N TRP A 19 -32.15 2.55 -40.34
CA TRP A 19 -32.53 1.41 -39.49
C TRP A 19 -31.33 0.77 -38.80
N LEU A 20 -30.21 0.61 -39.49
CA LEU A 20 -29.00 -0.02 -38.94
C LEU A 20 -28.38 0.83 -37.81
N THR A 21 -28.29 2.15 -38.01
CA THR A 21 -27.72 3.09 -37.03
C THR A 21 -28.61 3.28 -35.81
N ASN A 22 -29.93 3.39 -35.98
CA ASN A 22 -30.87 3.45 -34.85
C ASN A 22 -30.93 2.12 -34.08
N GLY A 23 -30.82 0.97 -34.76
CA GLY A 23 -30.71 -0.34 -34.12
C GLY A 23 -29.44 -0.49 -33.28
N LEU A 24 -28.27 -0.11 -33.83
CA LEU A 24 -26.99 -0.11 -33.12
C LEU A 24 -26.99 0.83 -31.91
N ALA A 25 -27.52 2.05 -32.05
CA ALA A 25 -27.67 2.98 -30.94
C ALA A 25 -28.56 2.39 -29.84
N GLY A 26 -29.67 1.74 -30.21
CA GLY A 26 -30.55 1.03 -29.28
C GLY A 26 -29.82 -0.08 -28.50
N LEU A 27 -28.99 -0.89 -29.17
CA LEU A 27 -28.19 -1.94 -28.53
C LEU A 27 -27.14 -1.37 -27.56
N ILE A 28 -26.51 -0.24 -27.90
CA ILE A 28 -25.56 0.46 -27.02
C ILE A 28 -26.28 0.99 -25.78
N PHE A 29 -27.45 1.63 -25.93
CA PHE A 29 -28.25 2.09 -24.80
C PHE A 29 -28.72 0.95 -23.90
N ILE A 30 -29.12 -0.19 -24.46
CA ILE A 30 -29.47 -1.40 -23.70
C ILE A 30 -28.24 -1.90 -22.94
N GLY A 31 -27.07 -1.98 -23.58
CA GLY A 31 -25.82 -2.39 -22.94
C GLY A 31 -25.41 -1.49 -21.77
N ILE A 32 -25.50 -0.17 -21.93
CA ILE A 32 -25.21 0.80 -20.86
C ILE A 32 -26.19 0.62 -19.69
N ASN A 33 -27.50 0.50 -19.97
CA ASN A 33 -28.51 0.30 -18.93
C ASN A 33 -28.33 -1.04 -18.19
N ILE A 34 -27.98 -2.11 -18.89
CA ILE A 34 -27.63 -3.41 -18.28
C ILE A 34 -26.37 -3.27 -17.41
N GLY A 35 -25.33 -2.56 -17.87
CA GLY A 35 -24.11 -2.32 -17.10
C GLY A 35 -24.36 -1.52 -15.83
N VAL A 36 -25.17 -0.45 -15.91
CA VAL A 36 -25.58 0.35 -14.75
C VAL A 36 -26.45 -0.46 -13.79
N ALA A 37 -27.41 -1.22 -14.29
CA ALA A 37 -28.23 -2.12 -13.47
C ALA A 37 -27.38 -3.20 -12.79
N ALA A 38 -26.41 -3.80 -13.49
CA ALA A 38 -25.47 -4.77 -12.94
C ALA A 38 -24.57 -4.16 -11.86
N PHE A 39 -24.11 -2.91 -12.05
CA PHE A 39 -23.35 -2.16 -11.05
C PHE A 39 -24.17 -1.95 -9.76
N PHE A 40 -25.42 -1.50 -9.89
CA PHE A 40 -26.30 -1.31 -8.73
C PHE A 40 -26.71 -2.62 -8.07
N LEU A 41 -26.98 -3.67 -8.85
CA LEU A 41 -27.26 -5.02 -8.32
C LEU A 41 -26.05 -5.58 -7.56
N ARG A 42 -24.83 -5.40 -8.09
CA ARG A 42 -23.60 -5.81 -7.39
C ARG A 42 -23.40 -5.01 -6.11
N LYS A 43 -23.59 -3.69 -6.15
CA LYS A 43 -23.51 -2.84 -4.94
C LYS A 43 -24.56 -3.23 -3.90
N PHE A 44 -25.76 -3.59 -4.33
CA PHE A 44 -26.84 -4.05 -3.46
C PHE A 44 -26.57 -5.45 -2.88
N GLN A 45 -26.03 -6.38 -3.67
CA GLN A 45 -25.58 -7.69 -3.20
C GLN A 45 -24.45 -7.56 -2.19
N LEU A 46 -23.46 -6.70 -2.43
CA LEU A 46 -22.38 -6.43 -1.47
C LEU A 46 -22.91 -5.85 -0.15
N LYS A 47 -23.89 -4.93 -0.21
CA LYS A 47 -24.56 -4.42 1.01
C LYS A 47 -25.35 -5.52 1.74
N LYS A 48 -26.04 -6.40 1.02
CA LYS A 48 -26.73 -7.56 1.62
C LYS A 48 -25.75 -8.55 2.24
N GLN A 49 -24.61 -8.82 1.60
CA GLN A 49 -23.55 -9.68 2.14
C GLN A 49 -22.90 -9.07 3.37
N ALA A 50 -22.57 -7.77 3.35
CA ALA A 50 -22.05 -7.06 4.52
C ALA A 50 -23.03 -7.09 5.70
N SER A 51 -24.32 -6.82 5.45
CA SER A 51 -25.36 -6.85 6.48
C SER A 51 -25.76 -8.28 6.94
N ALA A 52 -25.48 -9.30 6.13
CA ALA A 52 -25.66 -10.71 6.50
C ALA A 52 -24.46 -11.22 7.32
N TYR A 53 -23.24 -10.79 7.00
CA TYR A 53 -22.03 -11.06 7.78
C TYR A 53 -22.11 -10.44 9.19
N GLU A 54 -22.62 -9.22 9.30
CA GLU A 54 -22.87 -8.56 10.60
C GLU A 54 -23.97 -9.25 11.44
N ARG A 55 -24.84 -10.06 10.82
CA ARG A 55 -25.95 -10.76 11.48
C ARG A 55 -25.74 -12.26 11.69
N THR A 56 -24.68 -12.83 11.13
CA THR A 56 -24.35 -14.23 11.41
C THR A 56 -23.59 -14.27 12.74
N PRO A 57 -24.05 -15.04 13.75
CA PRO A 57 -23.20 -15.40 14.87
C PRO A 57 -21.95 -16.04 14.27
N GLN A 58 -20.76 -15.52 14.59
CA GLN A 58 -19.49 -16.10 14.17
C GLN A 58 -19.41 -17.51 14.76
N VAL A 59 -19.86 -18.52 14.01
CA VAL A 59 -19.67 -19.92 14.39
C VAL A 59 -18.20 -20.21 14.16
N ALA A 60 -17.42 -20.12 15.22
CA ALA A 60 -16.06 -20.61 15.25
C ALA A 60 -16.07 -22.06 14.74
N ASP A 61 -15.26 -22.32 13.72
CA ASP A 61 -14.99 -23.67 13.24
C ASP A 61 -14.43 -24.49 14.41
N SER A 62 -15.28 -25.34 14.99
CA SER A 62 -14.95 -26.21 16.14
C SER A 62 -13.85 -27.24 15.85
N SER A 63 -13.37 -27.34 14.59
CA SER A 63 -12.20 -28.16 14.25
C SER A 63 -10.86 -27.43 14.46
N LYS A 64 -10.88 -26.12 14.73
CA LYS A 64 -9.74 -25.37 15.24
C LYS A 64 -10.06 -24.97 16.67
N ARG A 65 -9.34 -25.52 17.65
CA ARG A 65 -9.50 -25.10 19.05
C ARG A 65 -9.39 -23.57 19.12
N PRO A 66 -10.40 -22.86 19.65
CA PRO A 66 -10.20 -21.47 20.01
C PRO A 66 -9.10 -21.43 21.07
N PHE A 67 -8.04 -20.65 20.81
CA PHE A 67 -7.02 -20.37 21.81
C PHE A 67 -7.73 -19.76 23.03
N SER A 68 -7.49 -20.37 24.18
CA SER A 68 -8.06 -19.99 25.47
C SER A 68 -7.66 -18.55 25.81
N ALA A 69 -8.48 -17.84 26.61
CA ALA A 69 -8.17 -16.49 27.06
C ALA A 69 -6.82 -16.38 27.81
N SER A 70 -6.26 -17.51 28.27
CA SER A 70 -4.91 -17.61 28.84
C SER A 70 -3.77 -17.66 27.81
N GLU A 71 -4.06 -17.86 26.52
CA GLU A 71 -3.07 -17.88 25.43
C GLU A 71 -3.02 -16.54 24.66
N ILE A 72 -3.95 -15.61 24.91
CA ILE A 72 -3.85 -14.21 24.48
C ILE A 72 -2.90 -13.51 25.46
N GLN A 73 -1.61 -13.77 25.30
CA GLN A 73 -0.59 -13.04 26.01
C GLN A 73 -0.53 -11.63 25.42
N THR A 74 -0.79 -10.61 26.23
CA THR A 74 -0.25 -9.27 25.96
C THR A 74 1.26 -9.43 25.81
N TYR A 75 1.73 -9.50 24.56
CA TYR A 75 3.14 -9.67 24.26
C TYR A 75 3.86 -8.37 24.66
N GLU A 76 4.41 -8.37 25.87
CA GLU A 76 5.50 -7.47 26.20
C GLU A 76 6.73 -8.00 25.47
N ASP A 77 7.20 -7.28 24.46
CA ASP A 77 8.44 -7.55 23.73
C ASP A 77 9.60 -7.72 24.73
N PRO A 78 10.05 -8.95 25.04
CA PRO A 78 11.00 -9.21 26.11
C PRO A 78 12.44 -8.99 25.66
N TYR A 79 12.67 -8.58 24.41
CA TYR A 79 14.00 -8.38 23.85
C TYR A 79 14.25 -6.91 23.52
N ALA A 80 14.79 -6.20 24.53
CA ALA A 80 15.57 -5.01 24.28
C ALA A 80 16.60 -5.28 23.15
N ASP A 81 16.58 -4.36 22.20
CA ASP A 81 17.47 -4.20 21.06
C ASP A 81 18.83 -4.95 21.10
N PRO A 82 19.00 -6.08 20.37
CA PRO A 82 20.31 -6.71 20.22
C PRO A 82 21.30 -5.87 19.38
N TYR A 83 20.87 -4.74 18.80
CA TYR A 83 21.72 -3.81 18.05
C TYR A 83 22.04 -2.51 18.80
N ALA A 84 21.63 -2.36 20.08
CA ALA A 84 21.98 -1.18 20.87
C ALA A 84 23.49 -1.07 21.15
N GLY A 85 24.24 -2.16 20.97
CA GLY A 85 25.65 -2.25 21.39
C GLY A 85 26.73 -2.17 20.31
N ASN A 86 26.41 -2.25 19.01
CA ASN A 86 27.44 -2.35 17.97
C ASN A 86 27.19 -1.44 16.77
N ILE A 87 27.46 -0.15 16.95
CA ILE A 87 27.87 0.75 15.87
C ILE A 87 29.32 1.15 16.14
N SER A 88 30.22 0.17 16.11
CA SER A 88 31.63 0.44 15.92
C SER A 88 31.85 0.70 14.44
N ARG A 89 32.18 1.96 14.11
CA ARG A 89 32.67 2.49 12.83
C ARG A 89 33.23 1.40 11.89
N ALA A 90 32.36 0.82 11.07
CA ALA A 90 32.77 -0.16 10.07
C ALA A 90 33.36 0.62 8.89
N SER A 91 34.68 0.56 8.78
CA SER A 91 35.45 1.10 7.67
C SER A 91 35.03 0.43 6.36
N SER A 92 34.61 1.27 5.41
CA SER A 92 34.81 1.17 3.96
C SER A 92 34.76 -0.24 3.33
N ARG A 93 33.58 -0.64 2.87
CA ARG A 93 33.47 -1.39 1.61
C ARG A 93 32.54 -0.59 0.71
N LYS A 94 33.10 -0.04 -0.38
CA LYS A 94 32.35 0.74 -1.36
C LYS A 94 31.39 -0.21 -2.09
N SER A 95 30.13 -0.20 -1.68
CA SER A 95 29.01 -0.61 -2.53
C SER A 95 28.94 0.31 -3.75
N PRO A 96 28.39 -0.15 -4.89
CA PRO A 96 28.29 0.68 -6.09
C PRO A 96 27.54 1.99 -5.76
N MET A 97 28.24 3.11 -5.99
CA MET A 97 27.81 4.47 -5.68
C MET A 97 26.65 4.87 -6.60
N TYR A 98 25.55 5.34 -6.01
CA TYR A 98 24.38 5.82 -6.74
C TYR A 98 24.66 7.21 -7.36
N PRO A 99 24.42 7.44 -8.65
CA PRO A 99 24.61 8.76 -9.24
C PRO A 99 23.48 9.71 -8.81
N GLY A 100 23.72 10.54 -7.78
CA GLY A 100 22.88 11.72 -7.46
C GLY A 100 22.30 11.81 -6.05
N ALA A 101 22.50 10.81 -5.18
CA ALA A 101 22.08 10.88 -3.78
C ALA A 101 23.13 11.59 -2.91
N SER A 102 22.70 12.40 -1.93
CA SER A 102 23.60 12.90 -0.87
C SER A 102 23.99 11.75 0.05
N GLU A 103 25.22 11.76 0.58
CA GLU A 103 25.72 10.76 1.56
C GLU A 103 24.73 10.59 2.75
N ASP A 104 24.11 11.69 3.16
CA ASP A 104 23.08 11.75 4.21
C ASP A 104 21.80 10.94 3.87
N ASN A 105 21.37 10.93 2.61
CA ASN A 105 20.23 10.14 2.17
C ASN A 105 20.58 8.65 2.01
N GLU A 106 21.83 8.32 1.69
CA GLU A 106 22.31 6.94 1.65
C GLU A 106 22.30 6.31 3.05
N GLU A 107 22.81 7.00 4.06
CA GLU A 107 22.78 6.51 5.45
C GLU A 107 21.34 6.33 5.98
N PHE A 108 20.45 7.27 5.66
CA PHE A 108 19.03 7.15 5.99
C PHE A 108 18.39 5.92 5.33
N THR A 109 18.71 5.66 4.06
CA THR A 109 18.21 4.51 3.31
C THR A 109 18.74 3.19 3.86
N GLU A 110 20.06 3.10 4.10
CA GLU A 110 20.70 1.89 4.62
C GLU A 110 20.19 1.55 6.02
N SER A 111 20.11 2.53 6.92
CA SER A 111 19.58 2.32 8.28
C SER A 111 18.10 1.91 8.29
N THR A 112 17.29 2.48 7.40
CA THR A 112 15.88 2.10 7.20
C THR A 112 15.77 0.65 6.72
N LEU A 113 16.47 0.29 5.64
CA LEU A 113 16.43 -1.04 5.04
C LEU A 113 16.91 -2.11 6.02
N LYS A 114 18.07 -1.87 6.66
CA LYS A 114 18.67 -2.79 7.62
C LYS A 114 17.71 -3.08 8.76
N LEU A 115 17.07 -2.06 9.32
CA LEU A 115 16.16 -2.26 10.44
C LEU A 115 14.86 -2.94 10.02
N LEU A 116 14.26 -2.55 8.88
CA LEU A 116 13.09 -3.24 8.33
C LEU A 116 13.37 -4.73 8.13
N ASN A 117 14.48 -5.09 7.49
CA ASN A 117 14.85 -6.48 7.24
C ASN A 117 15.12 -7.26 8.54
N GLY A 118 15.68 -6.60 9.56
CA GLY A 118 15.84 -7.19 10.89
C GLY A 118 14.51 -7.55 11.56
N TYR A 119 13.47 -6.72 11.41
CA TYR A 119 12.13 -7.03 11.91
C TYR A 119 11.42 -8.06 11.04
N ARG A 120 11.51 -7.93 9.70
CA ARG A 120 10.92 -8.89 8.76
C ARG A 120 11.40 -10.32 8.99
N ALA A 121 12.69 -10.51 9.25
CA ALA A 121 13.24 -11.82 9.59
C ALA A 121 12.56 -12.46 10.81
N ARG A 122 12.19 -11.67 11.83
CA ARG A 122 11.44 -12.14 13.01
C ARG A 122 10.04 -12.57 12.63
N HIS A 123 9.40 -11.88 11.69
CA HIS A 123 8.06 -12.22 11.18
C HIS A 123 8.09 -13.22 10.02
N SER A 124 9.21 -13.92 9.80
CA SER A 124 9.42 -14.85 8.69
C SER A 124 9.18 -14.24 7.32
N ALA A 125 9.31 -12.93 7.17
CA ALA A 125 9.13 -12.23 5.91
C ALA A 125 10.48 -12.10 5.19
N GLU A 126 10.48 -12.34 3.88
CA GLU A 126 11.66 -12.22 3.04
C GLU A 126 12.24 -10.79 3.11
N PRO A 127 13.57 -10.62 3.06
CA PRO A 127 14.18 -9.30 3.10
C PRO A 127 13.75 -8.45 1.90
N LEU A 128 13.54 -7.16 2.15
CA LEU A 128 13.30 -6.15 1.13
C LEU A 128 14.62 -5.76 0.46
N THR A 129 14.54 -5.27 -0.77
CA THR A 129 15.62 -4.60 -1.49
C THR A 129 15.26 -3.16 -1.83
N VAL A 130 16.24 -2.29 -1.97
CA VAL A 130 16.02 -0.90 -2.41
C VAL A 130 15.87 -0.86 -3.92
N ASN A 131 14.89 -0.09 -4.40
CA ASN A 131 14.68 0.21 -5.82
C ASN A 131 14.77 1.72 -6.04
N GLU A 132 15.66 2.13 -6.94
CA GLU A 132 15.96 3.54 -7.20
C GLU A 132 14.75 4.33 -7.70
N GLN A 133 13.92 3.74 -8.57
CA GLN A 133 12.71 4.41 -9.07
C GLN A 133 11.69 4.63 -7.96
N LEU A 134 11.62 3.70 -7.01
CA LEU A 134 10.78 3.87 -5.82
C LEU A 134 11.34 4.95 -4.88
N CYS A 135 12.67 5.05 -4.74
CA CYS A 135 13.31 6.13 -3.97
C CYS A 135 12.97 7.51 -4.54
N GLU A 136 12.98 7.67 -5.86
CA GLU A 136 12.56 8.92 -6.51
C GLU A 136 11.09 9.27 -6.20
N ILE A 137 10.21 8.27 -6.12
CA ILE A 137 8.80 8.46 -5.73
C ILE A 137 8.71 8.91 -4.27
N ALA A 138 9.36 8.19 -3.35
CA ALA A 138 9.36 8.52 -1.92
C ALA A 138 9.96 9.90 -1.66
N GLN A 139 11.08 10.23 -2.30
CA GLN A 139 11.78 11.50 -2.15
C GLN A 139 10.91 12.68 -2.59
N ARG A 140 10.24 12.57 -3.74
CA ARG A 140 9.31 13.60 -4.21
C ARG A 140 8.19 13.84 -3.19
N TRP A 141 7.66 12.80 -2.56
CA TRP A 141 6.61 12.97 -1.55
C TRP A 141 7.13 13.55 -0.23
N ALA A 142 8.33 13.13 0.21
CA ALA A 142 8.98 13.73 1.38
C ALA A 142 9.19 15.24 1.20
N GLU A 143 9.63 15.67 0.01
CA GLU A 143 9.76 17.10 -0.32
C GLU A 143 8.43 17.83 -0.34
N GLN A 144 7.34 17.21 -0.81
CA GLN A 144 6.01 17.81 -0.75
C GLN A 144 5.54 18.02 0.68
N MET A 145 5.76 17.04 1.57
CA MET A 145 5.46 17.21 2.99
C MET A 145 6.33 18.29 3.64
N ALA A 146 7.62 18.37 3.27
CA ALA A 146 8.51 19.43 3.74
C ALA A 146 8.09 20.83 3.29
N ARG A 147 7.55 20.99 2.07
CA ARG A 147 7.03 22.26 1.55
C ARG A 147 5.68 22.65 2.17
N THR A 148 4.80 21.68 2.41
CA THR A 148 3.42 21.95 2.83
C THR A 148 3.22 21.86 4.34
N GLY A 149 4.14 21.24 5.07
CA GLY A 149 4.04 20.95 6.49
C GLY A 149 3.04 19.85 6.85
N LYS A 150 2.40 19.20 5.86
CA LYS A 150 1.33 18.22 6.08
C LYS A 150 1.89 16.82 6.15
N LEU A 151 1.51 16.08 7.20
CA LEU A 151 1.87 14.69 7.39
C LEU A 151 0.71 13.79 6.90
N GLU A 152 0.71 13.48 5.61
CA GLU A 152 -0.40 12.77 4.95
C GLU A 152 0.11 11.83 3.85
N HIS A 153 -0.75 10.87 3.48
CA HIS A 153 -0.46 9.96 2.38
C HIS A 153 -0.38 10.69 1.04
N SER A 154 0.47 10.22 0.14
CA SER A 154 0.47 10.72 -1.23
C SER A 154 -0.85 10.40 -1.93
N PRO A 155 -1.31 11.28 -2.85
CA PRO A 155 -2.30 10.91 -3.85
C PRO A 155 -1.85 9.62 -4.53
N ALA A 156 -2.79 8.71 -4.80
CA ALA A 156 -2.50 7.40 -5.38
C ALA A 156 -1.76 7.54 -6.71
N GLU A 157 -2.14 8.54 -7.51
CA GLU A 157 -1.56 8.86 -8.82
C GLU A 157 -0.08 9.20 -8.74
N MET A 158 0.39 9.74 -7.60
CA MET A 158 1.79 10.11 -7.39
C MET A 158 2.67 8.95 -6.95
N ARG A 159 2.09 7.81 -6.55
CA ARG A 159 2.79 6.59 -6.14
C ARG A 159 2.33 5.35 -6.92
N ASN A 160 1.93 5.55 -8.17
CA ASN A 160 1.72 4.44 -9.09
C ASN A 160 3.05 3.96 -9.66
N PHE A 161 3.26 2.65 -9.65
CA PHE A 161 4.41 1.98 -10.22
C PHE A 161 3.95 0.77 -11.02
N GLY A 162 4.23 0.77 -12.32
CA GLY A 162 3.67 -0.22 -13.23
C GLY A 162 2.14 -0.21 -13.25
N ARG A 163 1.52 -1.32 -12.80
CA ARG A 163 0.05 -1.52 -12.81
C ARG A 163 -0.59 -1.39 -11.43
N GLN A 164 0.15 -0.95 -10.42
CA GLN A 164 -0.33 -0.91 -9.05
C GLN A 164 0.06 0.40 -8.34
N THR A 165 -0.72 0.74 -7.32
CA THR A 165 -0.39 1.81 -6.38
C THR A 165 0.45 1.22 -5.26
N LEU A 166 1.62 1.80 -4.99
CA LEU A 166 2.58 1.33 -4.00
C LEU A 166 2.01 1.42 -2.58
N GLY A 167 2.49 0.60 -1.65
CA GLY A 167 2.28 0.83 -0.21
C GLY A 167 3.05 2.07 0.24
N GLU A 168 2.66 2.70 1.35
CA GLU A 168 3.35 3.89 1.86
C GLU A 168 3.29 3.96 3.38
N ASN A 169 4.44 4.19 4.00
CA ASN A 169 4.56 4.65 5.38
C ASN A 169 5.29 6.00 5.38
N PHE A 170 4.98 6.86 6.35
CA PHE A 170 5.71 8.11 6.55
C PHE A 170 5.88 8.44 8.03
N GLY A 171 6.79 9.37 8.29
CA GLY A 171 7.08 9.87 9.62
C GLY A 171 7.65 11.28 9.59
N ALA A 172 7.59 11.96 10.72
CA ALA A 172 8.22 13.25 10.91
C ALA A 172 8.85 13.39 12.28
N SER A 173 9.83 14.30 12.37
CA SER A 173 10.54 14.67 13.59
C SER A 173 10.73 16.18 13.64
N PHE A 174 10.51 16.79 14.80
CA PHE A 174 10.70 18.22 15.04
C PHE A 174 12.02 18.46 15.79
N GLN A 175 12.85 19.36 15.29
CA GLN A 175 14.13 19.82 15.86
C GLN A 175 15.19 18.73 16.11
N ALA A 176 14.86 17.46 15.89
CA ALA A 176 15.75 16.32 16.00
C ALA A 176 15.86 15.63 14.65
N GLU A 177 17.07 15.22 14.30
CA GLU A 177 17.30 14.45 13.08
C GLU A 177 16.47 13.16 13.06
N LEU A 178 15.73 12.99 11.96
CA LEU A 178 14.98 11.76 11.69
C LEU A 178 15.90 10.76 10.98
N THR A 179 16.49 9.85 11.75
CA THR A 179 17.24 8.71 11.21
C THR A 179 16.29 7.56 10.84
N GLY A 180 16.72 6.69 9.92
CA GLY A 180 15.90 5.58 9.42
C GLY A 180 15.52 4.60 10.53
N ASP A 181 16.45 4.34 11.44
CA ASP A 181 16.22 3.46 12.59
C ASP A 181 15.15 4.03 13.54
N LYS A 182 15.19 5.33 13.87
CA LYS A 182 14.20 5.97 14.74
C LYS A 182 12.81 5.91 14.13
N MET A 183 12.72 6.14 12.82
CA MET A 183 11.46 6.08 12.06
C MET A 183 10.87 4.67 12.11
N VAL A 184 11.64 3.65 11.74
CA VAL A 184 11.17 2.25 11.72
C VAL A 184 10.83 1.77 13.13
N ARG A 185 11.63 2.07 14.16
CA ARG A 185 11.29 1.71 15.56
C ARG A 185 9.97 2.32 16.00
N LYS A 186 9.64 3.54 15.57
CA LYS A 186 8.35 4.17 15.87
C LYS A 186 7.20 3.36 15.29
N TRP A 187 7.30 2.92 14.04
CA TRP A 187 6.30 2.04 13.40
C TRP A 187 6.22 0.67 14.08
N MET A 188 7.35 0.08 14.46
CA MET A 188 7.35 -1.24 15.11
C MET A 188 6.67 -1.26 16.47
N LYS A 189 6.57 -0.12 17.17
CA LYS A 189 5.80 -0.01 18.42
C LYS A 189 4.29 -0.24 18.23
N GLU A 190 3.78 -0.16 17.00
CA GLU A 190 2.38 -0.45 16.71
C GLU A 190 2.04 -1.94 16.83
N SER A 191 3.04 -2.83 16.74
CA SER A 191 2.88 -4.28 16.95
C SER A 191 2.19 -4.62 18.27
N LYS A 192 2.40 -3.81 19.32
CA LYS A 192 1.77 -3.95 20.64
C LYS A 192 0.25 -3.85 20.62
N ARG A 193 -0.32 -3.24 19.58
CA ARG A 193 -1.77 -3.06 19.39
C ARG A 193 -2.32 -3.93 18.26
N TYR A 194 -1.47 -4.65 17.54
CA TYR A 194 -1.89 -5.50 16.43
C TYR A 194 -2.39 -6.84 16.95
N MET A 195 -3.56 -7.26 16.47
CA MET A 195 -4.18 -8.55 16.80
C MET A 195 -3.91 -9.53 15.65
N TYR A 196 -2.95 -10.43 15.83
CA TYR A 196 -2.62 -11.44 14.83
C TYR A 196 -3.81 -12.34 14.49
N GLY A 197 -3.93 -12.71 13.22
CA GLY A 197 -5.05 -13.50 12.71
C GLY A 197 -6.31 -12.70 12.36
N PHE A 198 -6.34 -11.39 12.67
CA PHE A 198 -7.41 -10.47 12.29
C PHE A 198 -6.98 -9.49 11.19
N ASP A 199 -7.95 -8.82 10.59
CA ASP A 199 -7.73 -7.78 9.59
C ASP A 199 -7.00 -6.56 10.21
N GLY A 200 -6.46 -5.70 9.36
CA GLY A 200 -5.70 -4.52 9.79
C GLY A 200 -6.50 -3.47 10.54
N ARG A 201 -5.79 -2.63 11.28
CA ARG A 201 -6.33 -1.46 11.96
C ARG A 201 -5.52 -0.22 11.60
N LYS A 202 -6.19 0.93 11.48
CA LYS A 202 -5.57 2.22 11.16
C LYS A 202 -4.38 2.58 12.07
N ASP A 203 -4.44 2.21 13.34
CA ASP A 203 -3.39 2.49 14.31
C ASP A 203 -2.21 1.49 14.30
N THR A 204 -2.19 0.58 13.31
CA THR A 204 -1.19 -0.48 13.11
C THR A 204 -0.69 -0.61 11.67
N GLU A 205 -1.15 0.26 10.77
CA GLU A 205 -0.88 0.18 9.33
C GLU A 205 0.61 0.29 9.00
N ASN A 206 1.40 1.06 9.76
CA ASN A 206 2.83 1.17 9.48
C ASN A 206 3.55 -0.13 9.84
N PHE A 207 3.21 -0.73 10.99
CA PHE A 207 3.75 -2.03 11.39
C PHE A 207 3.39 -3.10 10.36
N THR A 208 2.11 -3.27 10.03
CA THR A 208 1.66 -4.34 9.14
C THR A 208 2.25 -4.21 7.73
N GLN A 209 2.39 -2.99 7.21
CA GLN A 209 3.07 -2.76 5.93
C GLN A 209 4.55 -3.14 5.99
N SER A 210 5.25 -2.78 7.08
CA SER A 210 6.69 -3.03 7.22
C SER A 210 7.02 -4.52 7.21
N VAL A 211 6.18 -5.34 7.85
CA VAL A 211 6.37 -6.80 7.96
C VAL A 211 5.56 -7.60 6.93
N TRP A 212 4.92 -6.93 5.97
CA TRP A 212 4.05 -7.56 4.99
C TRP A 212 4.80 -8.60 4.14
N GLN A 213 4.38 -9.87 4.20
CA GLN A 213 5.00 -10.98 3.49
C GLN A 213 5.07 -10.76 1.98
N GLY A 214 4.09 -10.09 1.37
CA GLY A 214 4.02 -9.87 -0.07
C GLY A 214 4.97 -8.79 -0.61
N SER A 215 5.43 -7.84 0.21
CA SER A 215 6.29 -6.74 -0.25
C SER A 215 7.72 -7.24 -0.51
N ARG A 216 8.38 -6.70 -1.54
CA ARG A 216 9.69 -7.15 -2.04
C ARG A 216 10.69 -6.01 -2.15
N GLU A 217 10.25 -4.87 -2.65
CA GLU A 217 11.09 -3.71 -2.90
C GLU A 217 10.59 -2.50 -2.12
N ILE A 218 11.51 -1.62 -1.75
CA ILE A 218 11.17 -0.33 -1.14
C ILE A 218 11.86 0.83 -1.84
N GLY A 219 11.21 1.98 -1.76
CA GLY A 219 11.80 3.29 -2.00
C GLY A 219 11.84 4.08 -0.72
N VAL A 220 12.93 4.77 -0.45
CA VAL A 220 13.11 5.59 0.76
C VAL A 220 13.43 7.02 0.35
N GLY A 221 12.80 7.99 1.01
CA GLY A 221 13.03 9.41 0.79
C GLY A 221 12.96 10.21 2.08
N ARG A 222 13.75 11.27 2.18
CA ARG A 222 13.78 12.18 3.33
C ARG A 222 13.96 13.62 2.88
N ALA A 223 13.25 14.54 3.51
CA ALA A 223 13.39 15.96 3.27
C ALA A 223 13.26 16.76 4.57
N ARG A 224 13.83 17.97 4.56
CA ARG A 224 13.76 18.92 5.65
C ARG A 224 12.92 20.11 5.23
N SER A 225 12.08 20.64 6.13
CA SER A 225 11.32 21.87 5.88
C SER A 225 12.26 23.05 5.63
N GLU A 226 11.76 24.07 4.93
CA GLU A 226 12.53 25.27 4.57
C GLU A 226 13.06 26.03 5.79
N ASP A 227 12.28 26.06 6.88
CA ASP A 227 12.70 26.65 8.16
C ASP A 227 13.71 25.80 8.94
N GLY A 228 14.02 24.60 8.44
CA GLY A 228 14.93 23.64 9.07
C GLY A 228 14.39 22.97 10.33
N ASN A 229 13.15 23.20 10.74
CA ASN A 229 12.62 22.69 12.01
C ASN A 229 12.07 21.27 11.91
N TRP A 230 11.59 20.83 10.75
CA TRP A 230 10.97 19.53 10.57
C TRP A 230 11.75 18.67 9.59
N TRP A 231 11.85 17.38 9.94
CA TRP A 231 12.24 16.32 9.02
C TRP A 231 11.02 15.48 8.66
N TYR A 232 10.92 15.08 7.40
CA TYR A 232 9.90 14.20 6.86
C TYR A 232 10.56 13.02 6.17
N GLY A 233 10.12 11.80 6.50
CA GLY A 233 10.59 10.56 5.88
C GLY A 233 9.43 9.78 5.27
N VAL A 234 9.67 9.18 4.12
CA VAL A 234 8.71 8.36 3.36
C VAL A 234 9.38 7.04 3.00
N VAL A 235 8.62 5.95 3.15
CA VAL A 235 8.98 4.64 2.59
C VAL A 235 7.81 4.14 1.77
N VAL A 236 8.03 3.89 0.49
CA VAL A 236 7.06 3.21 -0.38
C VAL A 236 7.41 1.74 -0.55
N PHE A 237 6.40 0.89 -0.74
CA PHE A 237 6.55 -0.58 -0.79
C PHE A 237 5.96 -1.15 -2.07
N ASP A 238 6.70 -2.03 -2.74
CA ASP A 238 6.23 -2.78 -3.89
C ASP A 238 6.40 -4.29 -3.70
N PRO A 239 5.36 -5.12 -3.92
CA PRO A 239 3.95 -4.78 -3.96
C PRO A 239 3.40 -4.14 -2.67
N PRO A 240 2.24 -3.45 -2.74
CA PRO A 240 1.61 -2.84 -1.56
C PRO A 240 1.19 -3.88 -0.52
N GLY A 241 1.29 -3.50 0.76
CA GLY A 241 0.71 -4.23 1.87
C GLY A 241 -0.66 -3.70 2.27
N ASN A 242 -1.10 -4.09 3.47
CA ASN A 242 -2.33 -3.61 4.09
C ASN A 242 -3.61 -3.87 3.28
N ILE A 243 -3.60 -4.92 2.45
CA ILE A 243 -4.75 -5.27 1.61
C ILE A 243 -5.82 -5.94 2.49
N PRO A 244 -7.07 -5.42 2.52
CA PRO A 244 -8.14 -5.99 3.33
C PRO A 244 -8.34 -7.48 3.07
N ASN A 245 -8.57 -8.24 4.14
CA ASN A 245 -8.75 -9.70 4.13
C ASN A 245 -7.51 -10.51 3.72
N GLN A 246 -6.32 -9.91 3.67
CA GLN A 246 -5.06 -10.62 3.36
C GLN A 246 -4.06 -10.66 4.53
N TYR A 247 -4.40 -10.07 5.67
CA TYR A 247 -3.47 -9.87 6.79
C TYR A 247 -3.00 -11.17 7.44
N SER A 248 -3.88 -12.16 7.63
CA SER A 248 -3.52 -13.44 8.26
C SER A 248 -2.42 -14.21 7.54
N ASN A 249 -2.31 -14.04 6.22
CA ASN A 249 -1.26 -14.66 5.40
C ASN A 249 -0.02 -13.77 5.26
N ASN A 250 -0.10 -12.50 5.65
CA ASN A 250 0.95 -11.51 5.39
C ASN A 250 1.59 -10.89 6.64
N VAL A 251 0.95 -11.00 7.80
CA VAL A 251 1.46 -10.49 9.07
C VAL A 251 1.52 -11.65 10.04
N LEU A 252 2.61 -12.41 9.95
CA LEU A 252 2.81 -13.61 10.75
C LEU A 252 3.28 -13.24 12.16
N LEU A 253 3.04 -14.15 13.10
CA LEU A 253 3.59 -14.03 14.45
C LEU A 253 5.13 -13.94 14.40
N PRO A 254 5.75 -13.17 15.31
CA PRO A 254 7.19 -13.19 15.46
C PRO A 254 7.66 -14.60 15.88
N LYS A 255 8.82 -15.02 15.39
CA LYS A 255 9.53 -16.21 15.86
C LYS A 255 9.94 -16.00 17.33
N GLU A 256 9.82 -17.05 18.12
CA GLU A 256 10.39 -17.13 19.48
C GLU A 256 11.91 -17.05 19.48
#